data_AF-A0A1Y5KNU5-F1
#
_entry.id   AF-A0A1Y5KNU5-F1
#
_cell.length_a   1.000
_cell.length_b   1.000
_cell.length_c   1.000
_cell.angle_alpha   90.00
_cell.angle_beta   90.00
_cell.angle_gamma   90.00
#
_symmetry.space_group_name_H-M   'P 1'
#
loop_
_entity.id
_entity.type
_entity.pdbx_description
1 polymer ?
#
loop_
_entity_poly.entity_id
_entity_poly.type
_entity_poly.pdbx_seq_one_letter_code
_entity_poly.pdbx_strand_id
1 'polypeptide(L)'
;HILSRRNKGATTAHNGAGLCAASNYAEEGDGWTARPVRRHGRTHLFDLGTPTGHHYRSAAPRLPSAARRSEIEAILIAHLRAS
;
A
#
# COMPACT_ATOMS: atom_id res chain seq x y z
N HIS A 1 -1.66 5.52 7.03
CA HIS A 1 -0.20 5.31 6.91
C HIS A 1 0.23 4.18 7.83
N ILE A 2 1.41 3.59 7.65
CA ILE A 2 1.96 2.64 8.64
C ILE A 2 2.45 3.41 9.87
N LEU A 3 3.36 4.38 9.66
CA LEU A 3 3.67 5.41 10.65
C LEU A 3 2.79 6.62 10.37
N SER A 4 1.95 7.01 11.32
CA SER A 4 1.00 8.12 11.16
C SER A 4 1.70 9.45 10.82
N ARG A 5 0.98 10.35 10.13
CA ARG A 5 1.50 11.71 9.87
C ARG A 5 1.76 12.47 11.18
N ARG A 6 0.90 12.26 12.19
CA ARG A 6 1.05 12.81 13.55
C ARG A 6 2.41 12.43 14.16
N ASN A 7 2.84 11.18 13.95
CA ASN A 7 4.12 10.66 14.41
C ASN A 7 5.26 10.86 13.40
N LYS A 8 5.17 11.92 12.57
CA LYS A 8 6.18 12.31 11.58
C LYS A 8 6.42 11.27 10.46
N GLY A 9 5.47 10.37 10.21
CA GLY A 9 5.53 9.46 9.08
C GLY A 9 5.51 10.20 7.74
N ALA A 10 6.40 9.83 6.81
CA ALA A 10 6.43 10.42 5.48
C ALA A 10 5.26 9.90 4.61
N THR A 11 4.70 10.73 3.73
CA THR A 11 3.77 10.24 2.69
C THR A 11 4.59 9.65 1.57
N THR A 12 4.78 8.34 1.60
CA THR A 12 5.52 7.57 0.58
C THR A 12 4.80 6.26 0.32
N ALA A 13 5.05 5.63 -0.82
CA ALA A 13 4.55 4.30 -1.12
C ALA A 13 5.00 3.26 -0.06
N HIS A 14 6.20 3.43 0.51
CA HIS A 14 6.69 2.52 1.55
C HIS A 14 5.89 2.64 2.86
N ASN A 15 5.42 3.85 3.20
CA ASN A 15 4.64 4.12 4.40
C ASN A 15 3.11 3.99 4.18
N GLY A 16 2.68 3.50 3.02
CA GLY A 16 1.28 3.23 2.72
C GLY A 16 0.77 1.98 3.44
N ALA A 17 -0.47 2.05 3.93
CA ALA A 17 -1.16 0.91 4.57
C ALA A 17 -2.46 0.50 3.85
N GLY A 18 -2.94 1.29 2.86
CA GLY A 18 -4.17 0.98 2.11
C GLY A 18 -5.47 1.11 2.91
N LEU A 19 -5.47 1.88 4.00
CA LEU A 19 -6.62 2.03 4.90
C LEU A 19 -7.50 3.21 4.52
N CYS A 20 -8.80 3.09 4.82
CA CYS A 20 -9.70 4.24 4.83
C CYS A 20 -9.40 5.15 6.04
N ALA A 21 -10.02 6.34 6.08
CA ALA A 21 -9.81 7.29 7.17
C ALA A 21 -10.19 6.71 8.55
N ALA A 22 -11.32 6.01 8.65
CA ALA A 22 -11.80 5.44 9.92
C ALA A 22 -10.82 4.41 10.48
N SER A 23 -10.38 3.45 9.67
CA SER A 23 -9.38 2.46 10.10
C SER A 23 -8.04 3.11 10.45
N ASN A 24 -7.61 4.12 9.68
CA ASN A 24 -6.39 4.85 10.00
C ASN A 24 -6.47 5.56 11.36
N TYR A 25 -7.60 6.18 11.70
CA TYR A 25 -7.78 6.80 13.01
C TYR A 25 -7.87 5.78 14.15
N ALA A 26 -8.45 4.61 13.92
CA ALA A 26 -8.48 3.54 14.91
C ALA A 26 -7.07 3.03 15.25
N GLU A 27 -6.21 2.83 14.25
CA GLU A 27 -4.82 2.38 14.44
C GLU A 27 -3.90 3.45 15.07
N GLU A 28 -4.33 4.71 15.15
CA GLU A 28 -3.62 5.77 15.87
C GLU A 28 -3.93 5.79 17.37
N GLY A 29 -4.85 4.95 17.85
CA GLY A 29 -5.21 4.83 19.26
C GLY A 29 -4.16 4.13 20.11
N ASP A 30 -4.28 4.26 21.44
CA ASP A 30 -3.35 3.68 22.39
C ASP A 30 -3.29 2.14 22.28
N GLY A 31 -2.09 1.58 22.43
CA GLY A 31 -1.83 0.14 22.37
C GLY A 31 -1.72 -0.43 20.95
N TRP A 32 -2.03 0.34 19.91
CA TRP A 32 -1.73 -0.05 18.54
C TRP A 32 -0.25 0.11 18.21
N THR A 33 0.29 -0.80 17.41
CA THR A 33 1.65 -0.68 16.86
C THR A 33 1.66 -1.06 15.39
N ALA A 34 2.42 -0.34 14.58
CA ALA A 34 2.55 -0.65 13.15
C ALA A 34 3.98 -0.36 12.69
N ARG A 35 4.57 -1.29 11.92
CA ARG A 35 5.92 -1.11 11.38
C ARG A 35 6.08 -1.66 9.97
N PRO A 36 6.74 -0.90 9.06
CA PRO A 36 7.00 -1.40 7.72
C PRO A 36 8.02 -2.55 7.77
N VAL A 37 7.84 -3.54 6.91
CA VAL A 37 8.80 -4.63 6.74
C VAL A 37 9.63 -4.32 5.49
N ARG A 38 10.93 -4.06 5.66
CA ARG A 38 11.83 -3.76 4.54
C ARG A 38 12.19 -5.05 3.79
N ARG A 39 11.64 -5.23 2.59
CA ARG A 39 12.06 -6.24 1.62
C ARG A 39 12.05 -5.63 0.21
N HIS A 40 13.22 -5.18 -0.24
CA HIS A 40 13.37 -4.54 -1.54
C HIS A 40 13.00 -5.51 -2.69
N GLY A 41 12.28 -5.01 -3.70
CA GLY A 41 11.86 -5.79 -4.87
C GLY A 41 10.84 -6.91 -4.58
N ARG A 42 10.28 -6.96 -3.37
CA ARG A 42 9.29 -7.96 -2.95
C ARG A 42 7.95 -7.29 -2.67
N THR A 43 6.90 -8.10 -2.50
CA THR A 43 5.58 -7.62 -2.04
C THR A 43 5.74 -6.75 -0.80
N HIS A 44 5.08 -5.60 -0.81
CA HIS A 44 5.03 -4.72 0.35
C HIS A 44 4.33 -5.42 1.52
N LEU A 45 4.94 -5.31 2.69
CA LEU A 45 4.49 -5.93 3.93
C LEU A 45 4.59 -4.92 5.08
N PHE A 46 3.67 -5.03 6.04
CA PHE A 46 3.81 -4.38 7.33
C PHE A 46 3.28 -5.28 8.45
N ASP A 47 3.85 -5.12 9.63
CA ASP A 47 3.40 -5.83 10.83
C ASP A 47 2.54 -4.87 11.66
N LEU A 48 1.41 -5.37 12.15
CA LEU A 48 0.41 -4.65 12.95
C LEU A 48 0.21 -5.37 14.28
N GLY A 49 0.28 -4.65 15.39
CA GLY A 49 -0.08 -5.12 16.72
C GLY A 49 -1.34 -4.42 17.21
N THR A 50 -2.28 -5.20 17.76
CA THR A 50 -3.52 -4.69 18.35
C THR A 50 -3.37 -4.44 19.85
N PRO A 51 -4.21 -3.59 20.46
CA PRO A 51 -4.22 -3.36 21.91
C PRO A 51 -4.50 -4.63 22.72
N THR A 52 -5.16 -5.63 22.12
CA THR A 52 -5.43 -6.94 22.74
C THR A 52 -4.24 -7.90 22.72
N GLY A 53 -3.09 -7.48 22.18
CA GLY A 53 -1.88 -8.31 22.11
C GLY A 53 -1.79 -9.22 20.88
N HIS A 54 -2.71 -9.11 19.92
CA HIS A 54 -2.60 -9.87 18.67
C HIS A 54 -1.66 -9.18 17.68
N HIS A 55 -0.96 -10.00 16.89
CA HIS A 55 -0.06 -9.53 15.85
C HIS A 55 -0.44 -10.11 14.50
N TYR A 56 -0.51 -9.25 13.50
CA TYR A 56 -0.84 -9.60 12.13
C TYR A 56 0.24 -9.10 11.19
N ARG A 57 0.42 -9.81 10.07
CA ARG A 57 1.21 -9.34 8.93
C ARG A 57 0.26 -9.04 7.78
N SER A 58 0.22 -7.77 7.38
CA SER A 58 -0.53 -7.33 6.22
C SER A 58 0.37 -7.34 4.98
N ALA A 59 -0.19 -7.77 3.86
CA ALA A 59 0.46 -7.81 2.57
C ALA A 59 -0.33 -6.98 1.57
N ALA A 60 0.38 -6.15 0.80
CA ALA A 60 -0.25 -5.46 -0.32
C ALA A 60 -0.88 -6.48 -1.27
N PRO A 61 -2.07 -6.18 -1.82
CA PRO A 61 -2.71 -7.07 -2.78
C PRO A 61 -1.81 -7.28 -4.00
N ARG A 62 -2.01 -8.40 -4.69
CA ARG A 62 -1.37 -8.61 -6.00
C ARG A 62 -1.75 -7.46 -6.91
N LEU A 63 -0.81 -7.05 -7.76
CA LEU A 63 -1.12 -6.08 -8.80
C LEU A 63 -2.31 -6.60 -9.61
N PRO A 64 -3.26 -5.72 -9.97
CA PRO A 64 -4.36 -6.12 -10.84
C PRO A 64 -3.78 -6.70 -12.13
N SER A 65 -4.46 -7.70 -12.69
CA SER A 65 -4.16 -8.16 -14.05
C SER A 65 -4.24 -6.96 -14.99
N ALA A 66 -3.35 -6.91 -15.98
CA ALA A 66 -3.38 -5.86 -16.99
C ALA A 66 -4.81 -5.77 -17.57
N ALA A 67 -5.39 -4.58 -17.52
CA ALA A 67 -6.69 -4.34 -18.11
C ALA A 67 -6.65 -4.69 -19.60
N ARG A 68 -7.78 -5.19 -20.13
CA ARG A 68 -7.91 -5.36 -21.57
C ARG A 68 -7.75 -3.98 -22.20
N ARG A 69 -6.70 -3.79 -23.00
CA ARG A 69 -6.47 -2.53 -23.71
C ARG A 69 -7.66 -2.24 -24.61
N SER A 70 -8.05 -0.97 -24.65
CA SER A 70 -9.02 -0.51 -25.65
C SER A 70 -8.40 -0.60 -27.05
N GLU A 71 -9.25 -0.66 -28.07
CA GLU A 71 -8.81 -0.64 -29.47
C GLU A 71 -8.04 0.66 -29.79
N ILE A 72 -8.49 1.79 -29.23
CA ILE A 72 -7.83 3.10 -29.39
C ILE A 72 -6.41 3.07 -28.80
N GLU A 73 -6.23 2.55 -27.59
CA GLU A 73 -4.89 2.40 -26.99
C GLU A 73 -3.99 1.50 -27.84
N ALA A 74 -4.54 0.43 -28.44
CA ALA A 74 -3.77 -0.46 -29.30
C ALA A 74 -3.29 0.26 -30.57
N ILE A 75 -4.17 1.04 -31.21
CA ILE A 75 -3.84 1.84 -32.40
C ILE A 75 -2.80 2.91 -32.04
N LEU A 76 -2.98 3.63 -30.94
CA LEU A 76 -2.05 4.67 -30.50
C LEU A 76 -0.65 4.10 -30.24
N ILE A 77 -0.56 2.97 -29.53
CA ILE A 77 0.72 2.29 -29.26
C ILE A 77 1.37 1.81 -30.56
N ALA A 78 0.60 1.29 -31.52
CA ALA A 78 1.14 0.87 -32.81
C ALA A 78 1.72 2.04 -33.59
N HIS A 79 1.02 3.18 -33.62
CA HIS A 79 1.51 4.39 -34.29
C HIS A 79 2.78 4.95 -33.63
N LEU A 80 2.81 5.03 -32.30
CA LEU A 80 3.99 5.49 -31.54
C LEU A 80 5.22 4.58 -31.71
N ARG A 81 5.03 3.30 -32.03
CA ARG A 81 6.13 2.35 -32.28
C ARG A 81 6.62 2.34 -33.72
N ALA A 82 5.83 2.87 -34.65
CA ALA A 82 6.17 2.95 -36.06
C ALA A 82 6.83 4.28 -36.44
N SER A 83 6.82 5.26 -35.52
CA SER A 83 7.56 6.53 -35.61
C SER A 83 8.94 6.40 -34.97
#